data_AF-A0A085M8F3-F1
#
_entry.id   AF-A0A085M8F3-F1
#
_cell.length_a   1.000
_cell.length_b   1.000
_cell.length_c   1.000
_cell.angle_alpha   90.00
_cell.angle_beta   90.00
_cell.angle_gamma   90.00
#
_symmetry.space_group_name_H-M   'P 1'
#
loop_
_entity.id
_entity.type
_entity.pdbx_description
1 polymer ?
#
loop_
_entity_poly.entity_id
_entity_poly.type
_entity_poly.pdbx_seq_one_letter_code
_entity_poly.pdbx_strand_id
1 'polypeptide(L)'
;MEHLEEKAFSTRAPKFPIKAFKRYVDDIFAIIRRGSEQPFLDHLNNLFADTICFTMEIEQHRRLPFLDTLLIRKETNMSSQVYRKPTNTDQFVHYMSNHPLGVICGLIIGLVDRAYHLCDPQFLDRELRHIKTVLHRNGYPHRLIDSTVARRLQHLYSPGDAPRPSPDTKITIPLPFYPGMSDKVLSPSRDLSFVLRYCKSPNLGSILRSDKVRLPIHQRNGAIYKITCKCGGTYIGETGNSL
;
A
#
# COMPACT_ATOMS: atom_id res chain seq x y z
N MET A 1 16.43 15.23 10.63
CA MET A 1 17.04 14.36 9.60
C MET A 1 17.23 13.02 10.26
N GLU A 2 17.19 11.92 9.52
CA GLU A 2 17.47 10.61 10.12
C GLU A 2 18.98 10.35 10.08
N HIS A 3 19.40 9.32 10.80
CA HIS A 3 20.82 9.02 11.02
C HIS A 3 21.62 8.83 9.71
N LEU A 4 20.98 8.34 8.65
CA LEU A 4 21.60 8.20 7.33
C LEU A 4 21.96 9.58 6.73
N GLU A 5 21.00 10.49 6.66
CA GLU A 5 21.20 11.82 6.07
C GLU A 5 22.19 12.66 6.88
N GLU A 6 22.18 12.52 8.21
CA GLU A 6 23.16 13.19 9.08
C GLU A 6 24.59 12.77 8.77
N LYS A 7 24.84 11.48 8.55
CA LYS A 7 26.16 10.99 8.17
C LYS A 7 26.52 11.35 6.73
N ALA A 8 25.59 11.12 5.80
CA ALA A 8 25.81 11.32 4.37
C ALA A 8 26.10 12.78 4.00
N PHE A 9 25.52 13.74 4.72
CA PHE A 9 25.65 15.17 4.47
C PHE A 9 26.33 15.93 5.62
N SER A 10 27.10 15.23 6.45
CA SER A 10 27.90 15.87 7.50
C SER A 10 28.93 16.85 6.91
N THR A 11 29.43 17.77 7.74
CA THR A 11 30.46 18.75 7.31
C THR A 11 31.77 18.10 6.85
N ARG A 12 32.01 16.85 7.22
CA ARG A 12 33.19 16.05 6.84
C ARG A 12 32.97 15.21 5.58
N ALA A 13 31.73 15.12 5.07
CA ALA A 13 31.41 14.32 3.90
C ALA A 13 31.89 15.02 2.59
N PRO A 14 32.22 14.25 1.54
CA PRO A 14 32.45 14.79 0.21
C PRO A 14 31.24 15.62 -0.25
N LYS A 15 31.49 16.82 -0.76
CA LYS A 15 30.43 17.71 -1.23
C LYS A 15 29.99 17.30 -2.63
N PHE A 16 28.81 16.71 -2.72
CA PHE A 16 28.15 16.44 -3.99
C PHE A 16 27.18 17.58 -4.34
N PRO A 17 27.10 18.00 -5.62
CA PRO A 17 26.10 18.96 -6.08
C PRO A 17 24.73 18.27 -6.17
N ILE A 18 24.04 18.16 -5.03
CA ILE A 18 22.74 17.55 -4.89
C ILE A 18 21.67 18.64 -4.92
N LYS A 19 20.75 18.55 -5.88
CA LYS A 19 19.59 19.45 -5.98
C LYS A 19 18.43 18.99 -5.10
N ALA A 20 18.24 17.68 -4.98
CA ALA A 20 17.23 17.08 -4.12
C ALA A 20 17.67 15.71 -3.62
N PHE A 21 17.31 15.39 -2.38
CA PHE A 21 17.45 14.06 -1.79
C PHE A 21 16.23 13.79 -0.91
N LYS A 22 15.50 12.70 -1.21
CA LYS A 22 14.31 12.29 -0.48
C LYS A 22 14.35 10.78 -0.29
N ARG A 23 14.05 10.33 0.92
CA ARG A 23 14.02 8.92 1.31
C ARG A 23 12.60 8.53 1.69
N TYR A 24 12.15 7.37 1.20
CA TYR A 24 10.90 6.74 1.57
C TYR A 24 11.20 5.32 2.02
N VAL A 25 11.20 5.09 3.34
CA VAL A 25 11.65 3.83 3.95
C VAL A 25 13.07 3.48 3.47
N ASP A 26 13.22 2.50 2.58
CA ASP A 26 14.50 2.04 2.06
C ASP A 26 14.84 2.65 0.68
N ASP A 27 13.86 3.24 0.00
CA ASP A 27 14.03 3.80 -1.35
C ASP A 27 14.46 5.26 -1.30
N ILE A 28 15.45 5.63 -2.12
CA ILE A 28 16.00 6.98 -2.19
C ILE A 28 15.78 7.57 -3.59
N PHE A 29 15.25 8.78 -3.65
CA PHE A 29 15.19 9.60 -4.84
C PHE A 29 16.17 10.77 -4.72
N ALA A 30 17.11 10.88 -5.65
CA ALA A 30 18.11 11.93 -5.66
C ALA A 30 18.21 12.61 -7.04
N ILE A 31 18.36 13.94 -7.04
CA ILE A 31 18.69 14.73 -8.23
C ILE A 31 20.11 15.26 -8.04
N ILE A 32 21.04 14.74 -8.82
CA ILE A 32 22.47 15.06 -8.74
C ILE A 32 23.00 15.50 -10.09
N ARG A 33 24.17 16.16 -10.09
CA ARG A 33 24.86 16.52 -11.34
C ARG A 33 25.25 15.26 -12.11
N ARG A 34 25.02 15.28 -13.42
CA ARG A 34 25.44 14.21 -14.32
C ARG A 34 26.95 13.99 -14.25
N GLY A 35 27.37 12.74 -14.14
CA GLY A 35 28.76 12.32 -13.92
C GLY A 35 29.15 12.12 -12.45
N SER A 36 28.28 12.51 -11.50
CA SER A 36 28.50 12.29 -10.06
C SER A 36 27.79 11.04 -9.52
N GLU A 37 27.12 10.26 -10.36
CA GLU A 37 26.27 9.13 -9.96
C GLU A 37 27.08 8.03 -9.25
N GLN A 38 28.14 7.52 -9.88
CA GLN A 38 28.96 6.46 -9.29
C GLN A 38 29.72 6.93 -8.03
N PRO A 39 30.42 8.09 -8.03
CA PRO A 39 31.05 8.59 -6.82
C PRO A 39 30.08 8.80 -5.65
N PHE A 40 28.84 9.19 -5.94
CA PHE A 40 27.81 9.36 -4.92
C PHE A 40 27.35 8.02 -4.35
N LEU A 41 27.14 7.01 -5.21
CA LEU A 41 26.81 5.66 -4.77
C LEU A 41 27.92 5.05 -3.91
N ASP A 42 29.18 5.20 -4.33
CA ASP A 42 30.34 4.71 -3.57
C ASP A 42 30.44 5.39 -2.21
N HIS A 43 30.18 6.71 -2.14
CA HIS A 43 30.09 7.42 -0.86
C HIS A 43 29.02 6.82 0.05
N LEU A 44 27.80 6.59 -0.44
CA LEU A 44 26.73 6.01 0.36
C LEU A 44 27.08 4.60 0.87
N ASN A 45 27.67 3.77 0.01
CA ASN A 45 28.10 2.42 0.37
C ASN A 45 29.25 2.42 1.40
N ASN A 46 30.16 3.38 1.32
CA ASN A 46 31.26 3.51 2.28
C ASN A 46 30.81 3.97 3.68
N LEU A 47 29.65 4.64 3.81
CA LEU A 47 29.12 5.04 5.13
C LEU A 47 28.77 3.83 6.01
N PHE A 48 28.38 2.72 5.38
CA PHE A 48 27.86 1.52 6.04
C PHE A 48 28.36 0.25 5.35
N ALA A 49 29.66 0.18 5.05
CA ALA A 49 30.29 -0.84 4.20
C ALA A 49 29.95 -2.30 4.59
N ASP A 50 29.64 -2.56 5.87
CA ASP A 50 29.32 -3.90 6.39
C ASP A 50 27.85 -4.08 6.80
N THR A 51 26.98 -3.11 6.53
CA THR A 51 25.58 -3.14 7.03
C THR A 51 24.56 -2.96 5.92
N ILE A 52 24.78 -2.00 5.01
CA ILE A 52 23.81 -1.65 3.97
C ILE A 52 24.55 -1.48 2.65
N CYS A 53 24.07 -2.16 1.62
CA CYS A 53 24.54 -1.99 0.25
C CYS A 53 23.43 -1.32 -0.58
N PHE A 54 23.70 -0.10 -1.00
CA PHE A 54 22.87 0.67 -1.91
C PHE A 54 23.12 0.22 -3.36
N THR A 55 22.02 0.07 -4.08
CA THR A 55 21.99 -0.02 -5.54
C THR A 55 21.34 1.22 -6.11
N MET A 56 21.67 1.59 -7.34
CA MET A 56 21.14 2.78 -7.99
C MET A 56 20.62 2.46 -9.38
N GLU A 57 19.44 2.98 -9.67
CA GLU A 57 18.92 3.09 -11.03
C GLU A 57 19.19 4.51 -11.56
N ILE A 58 19.79 4.62 -12.75
CA ILE A 58 20.07 5.90 -13.39
C ILE A 58 18.98 6.17 -14.42
N GLU A 59 18.54 7.42 -14.52
CA GLU A 59 17.59 7.86 -15.54
C GLU A 59 18.07 7.51 -16.96
N GLN A 60 17.25 6.80 -17.72
CA GLN A 60 17.50 6.44 -19.12
C GLN A 60 16.38 6.98 -20.00
N HIS A 61 16.72 7.59 -21.14
CA HIS A 61 15.73 8.13 -22.08
C HIS A 61 14.69 9.07 -21.43
N ARG A 62 15.12 9.89 -20.47
CA ARG A 62 14.26 10.77 -19.67
C ARG A 62 13.24 10.04 -18.79
N ARG A 63 13.50 8.77 -18.45
CA ARG A 63 12.63 7.90 -17.67
C ARG A 63 13.38 7.31 -16.49
N LEU A 64 12.75 7.29 -15.33
CA LEU A 64 13.28 6.69 -14.12
C LEU A 64 12.14 6.00 -13.34
N PRO A 65 12.19 4.67 -13.16
CA PRO A 65 11.31 4.00 -12.22
C PRO A 65 11.57 4.49 -10.79
N PHE A 66 10.51 4.73 -10.04
CA PHE A 66 10.58 5.01 -8.61
C PHE A 66 9.30 4.52 -7.93
N LEU A 67 9.43 3.57 -7.00
CA LEU A 67 8.29 2.88 -6.37
C LEU A 67 7.33 2.32 -7.44
N ASP A 68 6.04 2.60 -7.32
CA ASP A 68 4.98 2.21 -8.25
C ASP A 68 4.83 3.16 -9.45
N THR A 69 5.75 4.11 -9.65
CA THR A 69 5.69 5.15 -10.68
C THR A 69 6.84 5.09 -11.67
N LEU A 70 6.56 5.45 -12.92
CA LEU A 70 7.57 5.76 -13.92
C LEU A 70 7.59 7.27 -14.07
N LEU A 71 8.65 7.89 -13.57
CA LEU A 71 8.87 9.32 -13.71
C LEU A 71 9.42 9.60 -15.11
N ILE A 72 8.81 10.56 -15.80
CA ILE A 72 9.16 10.95 -17.17
C ILE A 72 9.48 12.45 -17.15
N ARG A 73 10.74 12.79 -17.40
CA ARG A 73 11.21 14.18 -17.42
C ARG A 73 10.76 14.88 -18.71
N LYS A 74 9.98 15.95 -18.55
CA LYS A 74 9.67 16.92 -19.62
C LYS A 74 10.63 18.12 -19.49
N GLU A 75 10.53 19.09 -20.39
CA GLU A 75 11.44 20.25 -20.40
C GLU A 75 11.29 21.12 -19.14
N THR A 76 10.06 21.34 -18.71
CA THR A 76 9.72 22.26 -17.61
C THR A 76 9.14 21.57 -16.38
N ASN A 77 8.63 20.35 -16.53
CA ASN A 77 7.99 19.60 -15.46
C ASN A 77 8.31 18.09 -15.56
N MET A 78 7.69 17.31 -14.70
CA MET A 78 7.77 15.86 -14.68
C MET A 78 6.37 15.30 -14.81
N SER A 79 6.23 14.26 -15.61
CA SER A 79 5.00 13.48 -15.72
C SER A 79 5.19 12.12 -15.08
N SER A 80 4.14 11.54 -14.53
CA SER A 80 4.18 10.19 -13.98
C SER A 80 3.12 9.29 -14.61
N GLN A 81 3.42 8.00 -14.63
CA GLN A 81 2.47 6.94 -14.93
C GLN A 81 2.76 5.75 -14.02
N VAL A 82 1.83 4.82 -13.92
CA VAL A 82 2.07 3.56 -13.20
C VAL A 82 3.22 2.79 -13.84
N TYR A 83 4.17 2.36 -13.02
CA TYR A 83 5.25 1.45 -13.40
C TYR A 83 4.94 0.03 -12.99
N ARG A 84 5.33 -0.93 -13.83
CA ARG A 84 5.26 -2.36 -13.58
C ARG A 84 6.66 -2.92 -13.82
N LYS A 85 7.22 -3.58 -12.82
CA LYS A 85 8.52 -4.26 -12.96
C LYS A 85 8.43 -5.32 -14.08
N PRO A 86 9.53 -5.63 -14.79
CA PRO A 86 9.54 -6.67 -15.82
C PRO A 86 9.06 -8.05 -15.33
N THR A 87 9.16 -8.30 -14.02
CA THR A 87 8.71 -9.52 -13.35
C THR A 87 7.22 -9.51 -12.98
N ASN A 88 6.50 -8.41 -13.23
CA ASN A 88 5.08 -8.34 -12.93
C ASN A 88 4.30 -9.26 -13.91
N THR A 89 3.55 -10.21 -13.35
CA THR A 89 2.74 -11.19 -14.09
C THR A 89 1.30 -10.76 -14.28
N ASP A 90 0.89 -9.60 -13.74
CA ASP A 90 -0.50 -9.13 -13.72
C ASP A 90 -1.47 -10.16 -13.08
N GLN A 91 -0.96 -10.97 -12.16
CA GLN A 91 -1.76 -11.92 -11.38
C GLN A 91 -2.31 -11.23 -10.14
N PHE A 92 -3.63 -11.22 -10.04
CA PHE A 92 -4.36 -10.76 -8.87
C PHE A 92 -5.14 -11.92 -8.26
N VAL A 93 -5.82 -11.64 -7.16
CA VAL A 93 -6.77 -12.57 -6.54
C VAL A 93 -7.80 -12.98 -7.60
N HIS A 94 -7.82 -14.25 -8.00
CA HIS A 94 -8.75 -14.72 -9.03
C HIS A 94 -10.20 -14.57 -8.55
N TYR A 95 -11.15 -14.22 -9.41
CA TYR A 95 -12.54 -13.94 -8.98
C TYR A 95 -13.20 -15.13 -8.23
N MET A 96 -12.86 -16.36 -8.60
CA MET A 96 -13.36 -17.60 -7.98
C MET A 96 -12.60 -18.06 -6.73
N SER A 97 -11.68 -17.24 -6.18
CA SER A 97 -10.86 -17.62 -5.02
C SER A 97 -11.59 -17.55 -3.67
N ASN A 98 -12.93 -17.52 -3.67
CA ASN A 98 -13.77 -17.56 -2.47
C ASN A 98 -13.49 -16.42 -1.47
N HIS A 99 -13.22 -15.22 -1.97
CA HIS A 99 -13.15 -14.02 -1.14
C HIS A 99 -14.51 -13.30 -1.08
N PRO A 100 -14.79 -12.56 0.03
CA PRO A 100 -15.94 -11.68 0.09
C PRO A 100 -15.95 -10.69 -1.06
N LEU A 101 -17.14 -10.35 -1.58
CA LEU A 101 -17.27 -9.39 -2.67
C LEU A 101 -16.64 -8.02 -2.35
N GLY A 102 -16.66 -7.60 -1.08
CA GLY A 102 -16.00 -6.38 -0.64
C GLY A 102 -14.48 -6.38 -0.89
N VAL A 103 -13.82 -7.53 -0.74
CA VAL A 103 -12.37 -7.67 -1.02
C VAL A 103 -12.12 -7.62 -2.52
N ILE A 104 -12.94 -8.32 -3.31
CA ILE A 104 -12.88 -8.32 -4.77
C ILE A 104 -13.06 -6.89 -5.32
N CYS A 105 -14.09 -6.18 -4.87
CA CYS A 105 -14.33 -4.78 -5.24
C CYS A 105 -13.21 -3.86 -4.72
N GLY A 106 -12.71 -4.11 -3.50
CA GLY A 106 -11.60 -3.35 -2.90
C GLY A 106 -10.33 -3.41 -3.73
N LEU A 107 -10.03 -4.56 -4.35
CA LEU A 107 -8.90 -4.69 -5.27
C LEU A 107 -9.08 -3.82 -6.52
N ILE A 108 -10.27 -3.82 -7.11
CA ILE A 108 -10.58 -2.96 -8.27
C ILE A 108 -10.43 -1.47 -7.87
N ILE A 109 -10.99 -1.09 -6.71
CA ILE A 109 -10.92 0.26 -6.18
C ILE A 109 -9.45 0.69 -5.97
N GLY A 110 -8.63 -0.15 -5.34
CA GLY A 110 -7.22 0.15 -5.09
C GLY A 110 -6.42 0.33 -6.38
N LEU A 111 -6.69 -0.45 -7.43
CA LEU A 111 -6.06 -0.27 -8.74
C LEU A 111 -6.49 1.04 -9.40
N VAL A 112 -7.77 1.41 -9.32
CA VAL A 112 -8.27 2.68 -9.85
C VAL A 112 -7.70 3.87 -9.10
N ASP A 113 -7.64 3.81 -7.77
CA ASP A 113 -7.06 4.86 -6.94
C ASP A 113 -5.58 5.06 -7.24
N ARG A 114 -4.84 3.95 -7.35
CA ARG A 114 -3.44 3.97 -7.77
C ARG A 114 -3.28 4.65 -9.13
N ALA A 115 -4.09 4.26 -10.13
CA ALA A 115 -4.03 4.87 -11.45
C ALA A 115 -4.35 6.37 -11.39
N TYR A 116 -5.39 6.76 -10.67
CA TYR A 116 -5.84 8.15 -10.55
C TYR A 116 -4.82 9.05 -9.87
N HIS A 117 -4.20 8.58 -8.79
CA HIS A 117 -3.25 9.39 -8.02
C HIS A 117 -1.85 9.41 -8.63
N LEU A 118 -1.45 8.38 -9.37
CA LEU A 118 -0.08 8.26 -9.89
C LEU A 118 0.07 8.67 -11.35
N CYS A 119 -0.98 8.60 -12.16
CA CYS A 119 -0.90 8.96 -13.58
C CYS A 119 -1.25 10.43 -13.82
N ASP A 120 -0.45 11.09 -14.65
CA ASP A 120 -0.89 12.30 -15.33
C ASP A 120 -2.13 12.01 -16.19
N PRO A 121 -3.02 13.01 -16.43
CA PRO A 121 -4.26 12.82 -17.20
C PRO A 121 -4.07 12.14 -18.56
N GLN A 122 -2.95 12.42 -19.23
CA GLN A 122 -2.61 11.84 -20.54
C GLN A 122 -2.38 10.31 -20.51
N PHE A 123 -2.07 9.73 -19.35
CA PHE A 123 -1.79 8.29 -19.20
C PHE A 123 -2.92 7.52 -18.50
N LEU A 124 -3.84 8.24 -17.85
CA LEU A 124 -4.88 7.64 -17.02
C LEU A 124 -5.79 6.69 -17.81
N ASP A 125 -6.28 7.09 -18.99
CA ASP A 125 -7.19 6.25 -19.79
C ASP A 125 -6.53 4.93 -20.22
N ARG A 126 -5.26 4.99 -20.64
CA ARG A 126 -4.48 3.80 -21.01
C ARG A 126 -4.35 2.84 -19.82
N GLU A 127 -4.08 3.40 -18.64
CA GLU A 127 -3.93 2.63 -17.42
C GLU A 127 -5.27 1.98 -16.99
N LEU A 128 -6.38 2.71 -17.06
CA LEU A 128 -7.71 2.18 -16.78
C LEU A 128 -8.09 1.05 -17.74
N ARG A 129 -7.80 1.18 -19.04
CA ARG A 129 -8.00 0.10 -20.03
C ARG A 129 -7.17 -1.14 -19.71
N HIS A 130 -5.92 -0.94 -19.30
CA HIS A 130 -5.07 -2.05 -18.87
C HIS A 130 -5.65 -2.75 -17.63
N ILE A 131 -6.07 -2.00 -16.60
CA ILE A 131 -6.71 -2.56 -15.39
C ILE A 131 -7.92 -3.42 -15.76
N LYS A 132 -8.82 -2.92 -16.61
CA LYS A 132 -10.00 -3.69 -17.07
C LYS A 132 -9.60 -4.99 -17.77
N THR A 133 -8.60 -4.92 -18.65
CA THR A 133 -8.09 -6.08 -19.41
C THR A 133 -7.53 -7.14 -18.45
N VAL A 134 -6.71 -6.72 -17.48
CA VAL A 134 -6.09 -7.64 -16.54
C VAL A 134 -7.11 -8.25 -15.58
N LEU A 135 -8.04 -7.47 -15.05
CA LEU A 135 -9.11 -7.99 -14.18
C LEU A 135 -9.97 -9.03 -14.91
N HIS A 136 -10.31 -8.76 -16.17
CA HIS A 136 -11.03 -9.74 -16.98
C HIS A 136 -10.24 -11.05 -17.15
N ARG A 137 -8.93 -10.97 -17.40
CA ARG A 137 -8.05 -12.16 -17.45
C ARG A 137 -7.97 -12.91 -16.12
N ASN A 138 -8.17 -12.22 -14.99
CA ASN A 138 -8.25 -12.82 -13.65
C ASN A 138 -9.67 -13.32 -13.30
N GLY A 139 -10.57 -13.45 -14.29
CA GLY A 139 -11.88 -14.06 -14.16
C GLY A 139 -12.99 -13.13 -13.67
N TYR A 140 -12.74 -11.82 -13.58
CA TYR A 140 -13.73 -10.86 -13.07
C TYR A 140 -14.82 -10.58 -14.12
N PRO A 141 -16.11 -10.56 -13.74
CA PRO A 141 -17.20 -10.24 -14.67
C PRO A 141 -17.12 -8.80 -15.18
N HIS A 142 -17.30 -8.60 -16.50
CA HIS A 142 -17.27 -7.27 -17.13
C HIS A 142 -18.16 -6.24 -16.42
N ARG A 143 -19.41 -6.61 -16.12
CA ARG A 143 -20.36 -5.72 -15.42
C ARG A 143 -19.85 -5.27 -14.06
N LEU A 144 -19.19 -6.15 -13.31
CA LEU A 144 -18.63 -5.84 -11.99
C LEU A 144 -17.46 -4.87 -12.13
N ILE A 145 -16.56 -5.11 -13.09
CA ILE A 145 -15.43 -4.25 -13.38
C ILE A 145 -15.93 -2.85 -13.75
N ASP A 146 -16.78 -2.73 -14.77
CA ASP A 146 -17.21 -1.45 -15.30
C ASP A 146 -18.00 -0.62 -14.28
N SER A 147 -18.95 -1.26 -13.57
CA SER A 147 -19.73 -0.58 -12.53
C SER A 147 -18.87 -0.10 -11.36
N THR A 148 -17.89 -0.91 -10.92
CA THR A 148 -17.02 -0.55 -9.80
C THR A 148 -16.06 0.58 -10.19
N VAL A 149 -15.45 0.49 -11.38
CA VAL A 149 -14.57 1.54 -11.91
C VAL A 149 -15.34 2.85 -12.09
N ALA A 150 -16.51 2.83 -12.73
CA ALA A 150 -17.31 4.03 -12.97
C ALA A 150 -17.73 4.71 -11.66
N ARG A 151 -18.26 3.93 -10.71
CA ARG A 151 -18.63 4.44 -9.38
C ARG A 151 -17.43 5.03 -8.66
N ARG A 152 -16.26 4.38 -8.70
CA ARG A 152 -15.08 4.90 -8.02
C ARG A 152 -14.57 6.20 -8.63
N LEU A 153 -14.51 6.28 -9.96
CA LEU A 153 -14.12 7.51 -10.65
C LEU A 153 -15.07 8.67 -10.34
N GLN A 154 -16.39 8.42 -10.31
CA GLN A 154 -17.37 9.44 -9.91
C GLN A 154 -17.06 10.01 -8.52
N HIS A 155 -16.75 9.15 -7.54
CA HIS A 155 -16.38 9.59 -6.20
C HIS A 155 -15.05 10.39 -6.18
N LEU A 156 -14.08 10.02 -7.02
CA LEU A 156 -12.78 10.72 -7.09
C LEU A 156 -12.90 12.10 -7.74
N TYR A 157 -13.78 12.25 -8.74
CA TYR A 157 -14.06 13.54 -9.38
C TYR A 157 -14.98 14.44 -8.54
N SER A 158 -15.75 13.87 -7.61
CA SER A 158 -16.70 14.60 -6.76
C SER A 158 -16.49 14.28 -5.27
N PRO A 159 -15.40 14.79 -4.65
CA PRO A 159 -15.08 14.48 -3.25
C PRO A 159 -16.02 15.11 -2.21
N GLY A 160 -16.96 15.98 -2.63
CA GLY A 160 -17.80 16.79 -1.76
C GLY A 160 -18.97 16.08 -1.05
N ASP A 161 -19.35 14.87 -1.48
CA ASP A 161 -20.56 14.18 -1.00
C ASP A 161 -20.28 12.99 -0.06
N ALA A 162 -19.06 12.86 0.46
CA ALA A 162 -18.76 11.79 1.41
C ALA A 162 -19.58 11.98 2.69
N PRO A 163 -20.51 11.07 3.04
CA PRO A 163 -21.25 11.16 4.28
C PRO A 163 -20.26 11.14 5.44
N ARG A 164 -20.40 12.10 6.38
CA ARG A 164 -19.62 12.04 7.62
C ARG A 164 -19.92 10.71 8.32
N PRO A 165 -18.90 9.96 8.79
CA PRO A 165 -19.15 8.74 9.54
C PRO A 165 -19.95 9.08 10.79
N SER A 166 -21.18 8.61 10.85
CA SER A 166 -21.96 8.63 12.08
C SER A 166 -21.33 7.64 13.08
N PRO A 167 -21.42 7.89 14.40
CA PRO A 167 -21.00 6.91 15.37
C PRO A 167 -21.77 5.61 15.16
N ASP A 168 -21.06 4.54 14.80
CA ASP A 168 -21.64 3.23 14.54
C ASP A 168 -21.97 2.58 15.89
N THR A 169 -23.23 2.69 16.32
CA THR A 169 -23.72 2.11 17.58
C THR A 169 -24.02 0.62 17.48
N LYS A 170 -23.80 0.00 16.33
CA LYS A 170 -24.09 -1.41 16.07
C LYS A 170 -22.99 -2.32 16.62
N ILE A 171 -23.40 -3.45 17.18
CA ILE A 171 -22.47 -4.49 17.65
C ILE A 171 -21.74 -5.08 16.44
N THR A 172 -20.41 -5.15 16.47
CA THR A 172 -19.65 -5.79 15.38
C THR A 172 -19.37 -7.25 15.72
N ILE A 173 -19.77 -8.17 14.83
CA ILE A 173 -19.55 -9.61 14.99
C ILE A 173 -18.52 -10.07 13.94
N PRO A 174 -17.36 -10.60 14.36
CA PRO A 174 -16.39 -11.19 13.45
C PRO A 174 -16.85 -12.58 13.00
N LEU A 175 -16.80 -12.85 11.70
CA LEU A 175 -17.16 -14.16 11.12
C LEU A 175 -16.17 -14.55 10.03
N PRO A 176 -15.63 -15.77 10.01
CA PRO A 176 -14.87 -16.23 8.85
C PRO A 176 -15.75 -16.31 7.60
N PHE A 177 -15.19 -15.96 6.44
CA PHE A 177 -15.94 -16.02 5.19
C PHE A 177 -16.00 -17.44 4.64
N TYR A 178 -17.22 -17.96 4.52
CA TYR A 178 -17.55 -19.22 3.88
C TYR A 178 -18.56 -18.95 2.76
N PRO A 179 -18.17 -19.14 1.48
CA PRO A 179 -19.06 -18.91 0.34
C PRO A 179 -20.42 -19.60 0.50
N GLY A 180 -21.52 -18.87 0.25
CA GLY A 180 -22.87 -19.42 0.32
C GLY A 180 -23.47 -19.57 1.73
N MET A 181 -22.65 -19.68 2.77
CA MET A 181 -23.11 -19.62 4.17
C MET A 181 -23.04 -18.19 4.71
N SER A 182 -21.88 -17.54 4.59
CA SER A 182 -21.66 -16.18 5.07
C SER A 182 -22.58 -15.15 4.41
N ASP A 183 -22.94 -15.36 3.13
CA ASP A 183 -23.87 -14.49 2.40
C ASP A 183 -25.29 -14.56 2.98
N LYS A 184 -25.72 -15.74 3.41
CA LYS A 184 -27.03 -15.96 4.05
C LYS A 184 -27.11 -15.32 5.43
N VAL A 185 -26.00 -15.23 6.16
CA VAL A 185 -25.94 -14.55 7.47
C VAL A 185 -25.83 -13.03 7.29
N LEU A 186 -25.22 -12.57 6.20
CA LEU A 186 -25.09 -11.14 5.91
C LEU A 186 -26.45 -10.47 5.65
N SER A 187 -27.38 -11.16 4.99
CA SER A 187 -28.69 -10.60 4.66
C SER A 187 -29.49 -10.18 5.92
N PRO A 188 -29.73 -11.06 6.92
CA PRO A 188 -30.40 -10.67 8.17
C PRO A 188 -29.66 -9.62 9.00
N SER A 189 -28.32 -9.56 8.91
CA SER A 189 -27.53 -8.60 9.69
C SER A 189 -27.85 -7.15 9.36
N ARG A 190 -28.39 -6.85 8.16
CA ARG A 190 -28.74 -5.48 7.77
C ARG A 190 -29.94 -4.94 8.55
N ASP A 191 -30.88 -5.83 8.85
CA ASP A 191 -32.12 -5.52 9.55
C ASP A 191 -31.96 -5.60 11.07
N LEU A 192 -30.93 -6.32 11.53
CA LEU A 192 -30.58 -6.46 12.94
C LEU A 192 -29.57 -5.37 13.37
N SER A 193 -29.53 -5.05 14.66
CA SER A 193 -28.66 -4.03 15.26
C SER A 193 -27.19 -4.46 15.42
N PHE A 194 -26.68 -5.28 14.48
CA PHE A 194 -25.28 -5.70 14.43
C PHE A 194 -24.71 -5.63 13.01
N VAL A 195 -23.38 -5.55 12.89
CA VAL A 195 -22.62 -5.53 11.64
C VAL A 195 -21.72 -6.74 11.59
N LEU A 196 -21.82 -7.55 10.53
CA LEU A 196 -20.86 -8.61 10.28
C LEU A 196 -19.58 -8.05 9.65
N ARG A 197 -18.43 -8.47 10.18
CA ARG A 197 -17.12 -8.21 9.58
C ARG A 197 -16.41 -9.52 9.35
N TYR A 198 -15.89 -9.71 8.14
CA TYR A 198 -15.18 -10.95 7.82
C TYR A 198 -13.78 -10.95 8.41
N CYS A 199 -13.45 -12.00 9.16
CA CYS A 199 -12.12 -12.19 9.75
C CYS A 199 -11.43 -13.43 9.16
N LYS A 200 -10.10 -13.50 9.32
CA LYS A 200 -9.35 -14.70 8.94
C LYS A 200 -9.52 -15.76 10.02
N SER A 201 -9.82 -17.00 9.62
CA SER A 201 -9.67 -18.16 10.52
C SER A 201 -8.20 -18.34 10.92
N PRO A 202 -7.91 -18.95 12.08
CA PRO A 202 -6.56 -19.39 12.41
C PRO A 202 -6.00 -20.22 11.26
N ASN A 203 -4.81 -19.88 10.77
CA ASN A 203 -4.19 -20.66 9.71
C ASN A 203 -3.64 -21.97 10.27
N LEU A 204 -3.47 -22.98 9.41
CA LEU A 204 -2.99 -24.30 9.82
C LEU A 204 -1.65 -24.22 10.58
N GLY A 205 -0.78 -23.27 10.18
CA GLY A 205 0.43 -22.93 10.92
C GLY A 205 0.13 -22.58 12.38
N SER A 206 -0.75 -21.61 12.65
CA SER A 206 -1.11 -21.22 14.02
C SER A 206 -1.73 -22.35 14.87
N ILE A 207 -2.32 -23.36 14.24
CA ILE A 207 -2.92 -24.51 14.91
C ILE A 207 -1.88 -25.61 15.17
N LEU A 208 -1.06 -25.93 14.16
CA LEU A 208 -0.13 -27.07 14.18
C LEU A 208 1.29 -26.72 14.67
N ARG A 209 1.69 -25.44 14.61
CA ARG A 209 3.04 -25.00 14.99
C ARG A 209 3.15 -24.86 16.51
N SER A 210 3.99 -25.69 17.12
CA SER A 210 4.43 -25.59 18.51
C SER A 210 5.87 -25.06 18.66
N ASP A 211 6.53 -24.75 17.54
CA ASP A 211 7.92 -24.24 17.47
C ASP A 211 8.05 -22.79 17.95
N LYS A 212 6.97 -22.00 17.91
CA LYS A 212 6.95 -20.65 18.47
C LYS A 212 6.62 -20.69 19.97
N VAL A 213 7.43 -20.00 20.77
CA VAL A 213 7.19 -19.81 22.21
C VAL A 213 5.80 -19.22 22.40
N ARG A 214 4.95 -19.90 23.18
CA ARG A 214 3.63 -19.38 23.54
C ARG A 214 3.79 -18.25 24.53
N LEU A 215 3.76 -17.02 24.04
CA LEU A 215 3.83 -15.84 24.88
C LEU A 215 2.56 -15.70 25.74
N PRO A 216 2.69 -15.28 27.01
CA PRO A 216 1.57 -14.83 27.83
C PRO A 216 0.72 -13.79 27.12
N ILE A 217 -0.59 -13.71 27.40
CA ILE A 217 -1.54 -12.85 26.66
C ILE A 217 -1.07 -11.39 26.55
N HIS A 218 -0.48 -10.84 27.62
CA HIS A 218 0.04 -9.47 27.68
C HIS A 218 1.32 -9.23 26.86
N GLN A 219 1.93 -10.29 26.32
CA GLN A 219 3.13 -10.26 25.48
C GLN A 219 2.83 -10.72 24.04
N ARG A 220 1.58 -11.06 23.73
CA ARG A 220 1.19 -11.43 22.36
C ARG A 220 1.05 -10.17 21.52
N ASN A 221 1.48 -10.26 20.26
CA ASN A 221 1.14 -9.28 19.23
C ASN A 221 -0.38 -9.14 19.12
N GLY A 222 -0.86 -7.92 18.91
CA GLY A 222 -2.29 -7.63 18.83
C GLY A 222 -3.00 -7.48 20.18
N ALA A 223 -2.27 -7.49 21.30
CA ALA A 223 -2.86 -7.16 22.60
C ALA A 223 -3.25 -5.68 22.66
N ILE A 224 -4.53 -5.41 22.93
CA ILE A 224 -5.06 -4.06 23.14
C ILE A 224 -4.71 -3.61 24.55
N TYR A 225 -4.09 -2.45 24.68
CA TYR A 225 -3.75 -1.84 25.96
C TYR A 225 -4.34 -0.43 26.07
N LYS A 226 -4.66 -0.04 27.30
CA LYS A 226 -5.20 1.29 27.62
C LYS A 226 -4.22 2.01 28.54
N ILE A 227 -3.70 3.14 28.08
CA ILE A 227 -2.88 4.05 28.90
C ILE A 227 -3.77 5.20 29.35
N THR A 228 -3.92 5.34 30.67
CA THR A 228 -4.60 6.48 31.28
C THR A 228 -3.56 7.54 31.65
N CYS A 229 -3.64 8.70 31.03
CA CYS A 229 -2.79 9.84 31.35
C CYS A 229 -3.26 10.48 32.67
N LYS A 230 -2.32 11.06 33.43
CA LYS A 230 -2.62 11.81 34.66
C LYS A 230 -3.58 12.99 34.44
N CYS A 231 -3.69 13.52 33.23
CA CYS A 231 -4.64 14.57 32.88
C CYS A 231 -6.06 14.06 32.57
N GLY A 232 -6.34 12.76 32.76
CA GLY A 232 -7.64 12.14 32.46
C GLY A 232 -7.81 11.70 31.00
N GLY A 233 -6.89 12.06 30.11
CA GLY A 233 -6.86 11.53 28.74
C GLY A 233 -6.60 10.03 28.70
N THR A 234 -7.18 9.34 27.72
CA THR A 234 -6.98 7.90 27.54
C THR A 234 -6.52 7.57 26.13
N TYR A 235 -5.46 6.78 26.02
CA TYR A 235 -4.95 6.23 24.78
C TYR A 235 -5.24 4.73 24.75
N ILE A 236 -5.82 4.25 23.66
CA ILE A 236 -6.04 2.83 23.40
C ILE A 236 -5.15 2.48 22.22
N GLY A 237 -4.21 1.58 22.44
CA GLY A 237 -3.27 1.11 21.43
C GLY A 237 -3.29 -0.40 21.31
N GLU A 238 -2.68 -0.91 20.25
CA GLU A 238 -2.49 -2.34 20.00
C GLU A 238 -0.98 -2.61 19.91
N THR A 239 -0.52 -3.67 20.56
CA THR A 239 0.88 -4.10 20.44
C THR A 239 1.15 -4.54 19.00
N GLY A 240 2.19 -3.97 18.38
CA GLY A 240 2.51 -4.21 16.98
C GLY A 240 2.80 -5.68 16.66
N ASN A 241 2.60 -6.07 15.40
CA ASN A 241 3.12 -7.34 14.90
C ASN A 241 4.65 -7.28 14.91
N SER A 242 5.30 -8.25 15.54
CA SER A 242 6.72 -8.52 15.30
C SER A 242 6.91 -8.70 13.79
N LEU A 243 7.81 -7.92 13.20
CA LEU A 243 8.29 -8.09 11.83
C LEU A 243 8.79 -9.53 11.61
#